data_AF-A0AAV2IC02-F1
#
_entry.id   AF-A0AAV2IC02-F1
#
_cell.length_a   1.000
_cell.length_b   1.000
_cell.length_c   1.000
_cell.angle_alpha   90.00
_cell.angle_beta   90.00
_cell.angle_gamma   90.00
#
_symmetry.space_group_name_H-M   'P 1'
#
loop_
_entity.id
_entity.type
_entity.pdbx_description
1 polymer ?
#
loop_
_entity_poly.entity_id
_entity_poly.type
_entity_poly.pdbx_seq_one_letter_code
_entity_poly.pdbx_strand_id
1 'polypeptide(L)'
;MTPNYCRERCGTFDYGYAAVAHGKFCFCSKTLPDGITPDSNALCNMSCIALTTQFCGGPQHVGVFESITPLTGLQVISDVTGIRGTPTTVTLSITVATGSRLMYMADFDDNAGFTSYNETGFESRELYLPGDYRVQVAANDMDLSFQDTYAVTGFVLEQPVSDVEILCDPAFATHEEGRCEVTVWRGSNLKLDATFPDRSEFDIHLDPIADPIVSMAGWWVPQPLVTASAGVYLMRYALFNTIGKIYGWRLHVNVPGPIDLMILSPYCNAMSYCFETNRCQTSGSCLSSNLTNQHMSTQCSSSDVFCMQNEKCFSSCPTPPARYGTTTINGKLCSRVRGQGSLTNQSNNYWHPVD
;
A
#
# COMPACT_ATOMS: atom_id res chain seq x y z
N MET A 1 -25.10 -23.81 -24.87
CA MET A 1 -23.83 -24.48 -24.54
C MET A 1 -22.70 -23.66 -25.13
N THR A 2 -21.66 -23.38 -24.35
CA THR A 2 -20.39 -22.78 -24.78
C THR A 2 -19.24 -23.67 -24.31
N PRO A 3 -18.03 -23.59 -24.90
CA PRO A 3 -16.88 -24.37 -24.44
C PRO A 3 -16.57 -24.13 -22.96
N ASN A 4 -16.55 -22.87 -22.49
CA ASN A 4 -16.22 -22.57 -21.09
C ASN A 4 -17.22 -23.18 -20.11
N TYR A 5 -18.52 -22.99 -20.38
CA TYR A 5 -19.56 -23.56 -19.53
C TYR A 5 -19.49 -25.10 -19.49
N CYS A 6 -19.14 -25.74 -20.61
CA CYS A 6 -18.93 -27.19 -20.64
C CYS A 6 -17.72 -27.61 -19.80
N ARG A 7 -16.59 -26.91 -19.93
CA ARG A 7 -15.36 -27.17 -19.16
C ARG A 7 -15.57 -27.01 -17.66
N GLU A 8 -16.23 -25.92 -17.25
CA GLU A 8 -16.60 -25.67 -15.86
C GLU A 8 -17.49 -26.79 -15.32
N ARG A 9 -18.54 -27.17 -16.08
CA ARG A 9 -19.47 -28.19 -15.62
C ARG A 9 -18.81 -29.56 -15.48
N CYS A 10 -17.96 -29.96 -16.43
CA CYS A 10 -17.21 -31.20 -16.33
C CYS A 10 -16.22 -31.20 -15.16
N GLY A 11 -15.56 -30.06 -14.90
CA GLY A 11 -14.67 -29.91 -13.75
C GLY A 11 -15.39 -30.01 -12.40
N THR A 12 -16.63 -29.47 -12.28
CA THR A 12 -17.44 -29.62 -11.05
C THR A 12 -17.79 -31.08 -10.72
N PHE A 13 -17.70 -31.98 -11.70
CA PHE A 13 -17.94 -33.41 -11.54
C PHE A 13 -16.65 -34.25 -11.57
N ASP A 14 -15.48 -33.62 -11.40
CA ASP A 14 -14.18 -34.30 -11.34
C ASP A 14 -13.85 -35.13 -12.60
N TYR A 15 -14.21 -34.58 -13.77
CA TYR A 15 -13.77 -35.08 -15.08
C TYR A 15 -12.63 -34.23 -15.62
N GLY A 16 -11.55 -34.85 -16.10
CA GLY A 16 -10.39 -34.14 -16.65
C GLY A 16 -10.62 -33.48 -18.02
N TYR A 17 -11.60 -33.95 -18.79
CA TYR A 17 -11.88 -33.47 -20.14
C TYR A 17 -13.35 -33.10 -20.33
N ALA A 18 -13.55 -32.08 -21.14
CA ALA A 18 -14.84 -31.61 -21.63
C ALA A 18 -14.84 -31.58 -23.16
N ALA A 19 -15.93 -31.98 -23.79
CA ALA A 19 -16.08 -31.92 -25.23
C ALA A 19 -17.41 -31.32 -25.66
N VAL A 20 -17.40 -30.42 -26.65
CA VAL A 20 -18.59 -29.80 -27.23
C VAL A 20 -18.84 -30.33 -28.63
N ALA A 21 -20.12 -30.60 -28.94
CA ALA A 21 -20.52 -31.13 -30.24
C ALA A 21 -21.87 -30.56 -30.71
N HIS A 22 -22.03 -30.50 -32.04
CA HIS A 22 -23.26 -30.08 -32.72
C HIS A 22 -23.87 -28.76 -32.19
N GLY A 23 -23.04 -27.81 -31.75
CA GLY A 23 -23.49 -26.49 -31.29
C GLY A 23 -24.16 -26.46 -29.91
N LYS A 24 -24.51 -27.62 -29.33
CA LYS A 24 -25.40 -27.70 -28.16
C LYS A 24 -25.08 -28.78 -27.13
N PHE A 25 -24.30 -29.80 -27.48
CA PHE A 25 -23.96 -30.89 -26.57
C PHE A 25 -22.66 -30.62 -25.82
N CYS A 26 -22.60 -31.13 -24.59
CA CYS A 26 -21.42 -31.14 -23.73
C CYS A 26 -21.24 -32.56 -23.21
N PHE A 27 -20.02 -33.08 -23.27
CA PHE A 27 -19.63 -34.40 -22.81
C PHE A 27 -18.46 -34.25 -21.85
N CYS A 28 -18.45 -35.05 -20.79
CA CYS A 28 -17.39 -35.06 -19.78
C CYS A 28 -16.73 -36.44 -19.75
N SER A 29 -15.41 -36.48 -19.60
CA SER A 29 -14.67 -37.74 -19.48
C SER A 29 -13.46 -37.61 -18.57
N LYS A 30 -13.11 -38.71 -17.88
CA LYS A 30 -11.91 -38.77 -17.03
C LYS A 30 -10.65 -38.94 -17.86
N THR A 31 -10.77 -39.63 -18.98
CA THR A 31 -9.70 -39.90 -19.96
C THR A 31 -10.18 -39.54 -21.35
N LEU A 32 -9.26 -39.29 -22.28
CA LEU A 32 -9.61 -39.22 -23.70
C LEU A 32 -10.12 -40.60 -24.14
N PRO A 33 -11.35 -40.72 -24.70
CA PRO A 33 -11.87 -41.99 -25.20
C PRO A 33 -10.97 -42.59 -26.30
N ASP A 34 -10.84 -43.92 -26.28
CA ASP A 34 -10.12 -44.65 -27.31
C ASP A 34 -10.76 -44.41 -28.68
N GLY A 35 -9.95 -43.99 -29.66
CA GLY A 35 -10.40 -43.70 -31.03
C GLY A 35 -10.63 -42.22 -31.36
N ILE A 36 -10.48 -41.30 -30.40
CA ILE A 36 -10.37 -39.87 -30.74
C ILE A 36 -8.97 -39.59 -31.29
N THR A 37 -8.89 -39.23 -32.57
CA THR A 37 -7.65 -38.77 -33.20
C THR A 37 -7.70 -37.26 -33.42
N PRO A 38 -6.64 -36.50 -33.09
CA PRO A 38 -6.56 -35.09 -33.44
C PRO A 38 -6.73 -34.89 -34.96
N ASP A 39 -7.57 -33.93 -35.32
CA ASP A 39 -7.84 -33.52 -36.71
C ASP A 39 -7.80 -31.98 -36.78
N SER A 40 -7.99 -31.42 -37.97
CA SER A 40 -7.96 -29.98 -38.19
C SER A 40 -9.05 -29.24 -37.41
N ASN A 41 -8.65 -28.21 -36.65
CA ASN A 41 -9.56 -27.28 -35.98
C ASN A 41 -10.55 -26.60 -36.95
N ALA A 42 -10.23 -26.52 -38.24
CA ALA A 42 -11.13 -25.97 -39.26
C ALA A 42 -12.42 -26.79 -39.45
N LEU A 43 -12.42 -28.06 -39.04
CA LEU A 43 -13.60 -28.94 -39.08
C LEU A 43 -14.51 -28.74 -37.84
N CYS A 44 -13.98 -28.12 -36.78
CA CYS A 44 -14.72 -27.68 -35.60
C CYS A 44 -15.26 -26.25 -35.79
N ASN A 45 -16.00 -26.01 -36.87
CA ASN A 45 -16.47 -24.69 -37.29
C ASN A 45 -17.97 -24.43 -37.04
N MET A 46 -18.65 -25.30 -36.30
CA MET A 46 -20.07 -25.11 -35.98
C MET A 46 -20.22 -24.12 -34.83
N SER A 47 -20.96 -23.03 -35.06
CA SER A 47 -21.22 -22.04 -34.01
C SER A 47 -21.99 -22.63 -32.83
N CYS A 48 -21.67 -22.17 -31.62
CA CYS A 48 -22.43 -22.48 -30.42
C CYS A 48 -23.81 -21.83 -30.46
N ILE A 49 -24.87 -22.58 -30.11
CA ILE A 49 -26.25 -22.05 -30.09
C ILE A 49 -26.41 -20.90 -29.09
N ALA A 50 -25.73 -21.00 -27.94
CA ALA A 50 -25.84 -19.99 -26.89
C ALA A 50 -24.98 -18.75 -27.15
N LEU A 51 -23.96 -18.84 -28.01
CA LEU A 51 -23.06 -17.73 -28.31
C LEU A 51 -22.41 -17.95 -29.69
N THR A 52 -22.98 -17.34 -30.71
CA THR A 52 -22.63 -17.62 -32.12
C THR A 52 -21.21 -17.21 -32.52
N THR A 53 -20.51 -16.44 -31.68
CA THR A 53 -19.11 -16.03 -31.87
C THR A 53 -18.09 -17.10 -31.47
N GLN A 54 -18.54 -18.18 -30.82
CA GLN A 54 -17.70 -19.31 -30.43
C GLN A 54 -18.08 -20.56 -31.22
N PHE A 55 -17.14 -21.51 -31.34
CA PHE A 55 -17.35 -22.78 -32.01
C PHE A 55 -17.55 -23.93 -31.00
N CYS A 56 -18.52 -24.79 -31.27
CA CYS A 56 -18.96 -25.90 -30.43
C CYS A 56 -18.95 -27.23 -31.21
N GLY A 57 -17.79 -27.55 -31.79
CA GLY A 57 -17.55 -28.76 -32.59
C GLY A 57 -17.86 -28.57 -34.08
N GLY A 58 -18.13 -29.67 -34.76
CA GLY A 58 -18.46 -29.74 -36.19
C GLY A 58 -19.54 -30.79 -36.47
N PRO A 59 -19.96 -30.97 -37.73
CA PRO A 59 -20.96 -31.98 -38.10
C PRO A 59 -20.58 -33.42 -37.73
N GLN A 60 -19.28 -33.74 -37.75
CA GLN A 60 -18.73 -35.05 -37.37
C GLN A 60 -17.51 -34.92 -36.45
N HIS A 61 -17.31 -33.75 -35.85
CA HIS A 61 -16.12 -33.42 -35.07
C HIS A 61 -16.53 -32.85 -33.72
N VAL A 62 -15.72 -33.11 -32.70
CA VAL A 62 -15.92 -32.58 -31.35
C VAL A 62 -14.76 -31.66 -31.00
N GLY A 63 -15.06 -30.53 -30.36
CA GLY A 63 -14.03 -29.69 -29.76
C GLY A 63 -13.73 -30.22 -28.37
N VAL A 64 -12.50 -30.66 -28.11
CA VAL A 64 -12.08 -31.23 -26.82
C VAL A 64 -11.21 -30.22 -26.08
N PHE A 65 -11.48 -30.08 -24.78
CA PHE A 65 -10.85 -29.13 -23.88
C PHE A 65 -10.52 -29.83 -22.55
N GLU A 66 -9.51 -29.33 -21.85
CA GLU A 66 -9.34 -29.65 -20.43
C GLU A 66 -10.47 -29.01 -19.62
N SER A 67 -11.02 -29.76 -18.67
CA SER A 67 -12.00 -29.23 -17.72
C SER A 67 -11.35 -28.23 -16.77
N ILE A 68 -12.17 -27.34 -16.20
CA ILE A 68 -11.72 -26.37 -15.20
C ILE A 68 -12.18 -26.88 -13.84
N THR A 69 -11.26 -27.46 -13.06
CA THR A 69 -11.57 -27.93 -11.71
C THR A 69 -11.79 -26.73 -10.79
N PRO A 70 -12.95 -26.64 -10.11
CA PRO A 70 -13.20 -25.59 -9.15
C PRO A 70 -12.13 -25.56 -8.07
N LEU A 71 -11.73 -24.34 -7.71
CA LEU A 71 -10.75 -24.14 -6.64
C LEU A 71 -11.40 -24.44 -5.28
N THR A 72 -10.77 -25.31 -4.49
CA THR A 72 -11.20 -25.59 -3.12
C THR A 72 -10.00 -25.71 -2.17
N GLY A 73 -10.23 -25.42 -0.89
CA GLY A 73 -9.22 -25.60 0.16
C GLY A 73 -8.01 -24.68 0.03
N LEU A 74 -8.20 -23.43 -0.41
CA LEU A 74 -7.15 -22.42 -0.37
C LEU A 74 -6.75 -22.13 1.07
N GLN A 75 -5.46 -22.26 1.36
CA GLN A 75 -4.87 -21.93 2.65
C GLN A 75 -3.62 -21.09 2.42
N VAL A 76 -3.36 -20.16 3.33
CA VAL A 76 -2.15 -19.34 3.36
C VAL A 76 -1.60 -19.31 4.77
N ILE A 77 -0.27 -19.43 4.88
CA ILE A 77 0.47 -19.39 6.15
C ILE A 77 1.66 -18.44 5.95
N SER A 78 1.89 -17.53 6.89
CA SER A 78 3.13 -16.73 6.94
C SER A 78 4.24 -17.47 7.66
N ASP A 79 5.49 -17.20 7.27
CA ASP A 79 6.68 -17.63 8.01
C ASP A 79 6.86 -16.95 9.38
N VAL A 80 6.29 -15.74 9.53
CA VAL A 80 6.25 -15.02 10.80
C VAL A 80 5.39 -15.76 11.81
N THR A 81 6.02 -16.17 12.91
CA THR A 81 5.39 -16.83 14.06
C THR A 81 5.67 -16.04 15.33
N GLY A 82 4.59 -15.67 16.04
CA GLY A 82 4.68 -14.80 17.21
C GLY A 82 5.08 -13.37 16.86
N ILE A 83 5.68 -12.66 17.82
CA ILE A 83 6.09 -11.27 17.66
C ILE A 83 7.44 -11.21 16.92
N ARG A 84 7.57 -10.27 15.98
CA ARG A 84 8.82 -9.97 15.26
C ARG A 84 9.08 -8.46 15.18
N GLY A 85 10.36 -8.09 15.15
CA GLY A 85 10.80 -6.69 15.06
C GLY A 85 10.76 -6.15 13.64
N THR A 86 10.46 -4.87 13.44
CA THR A 86 10.61 -4.22 12.12
C THR A 86 12.04 -3.71 11.84
N PRO A 87 12.49 -3.70 10.56
CA PRO A 87 11.82 -4.26 9.38
C PRO A 87 11.87 -5.79 9.37
N THR A 88 10.86 -6.42 8.76
CA THR A 88 10.81 -7.88 8.57
C THR A 88 10.32 -8.21 7.17
N THR A 89 11.04 -9.11 6.49
CA THR A 89 10.54 -9.76 5.26
C THR A 89 9.62 -10.91 5.65
N VAL A 90 8.38 -10.84 5.19
CA VAL A 90 7.35 -11.85 5.36
C VAL A 90 7.23 -12.67 4.09
N THR A 91 7.24 -13.99 4.22
CA THR A 91 7.01 -14.91 3.11
C THR A 91 5.77 -15.77 3.34
N LEU A 92 5.01 -15.99 2.28
CA LEU A 92 3.75 -16.72 2.29
C LEU A 92 3.94 -18.12 1.71
N SER A 93 3.39 -19.12 2.40
CA SER A 93 3.20 -20.46 1.90
C SER A 93 1.73 -20.66 1.57
N ILE A 94 1.42 -20.92 0.30
CA ILE A 94 0.06 -21.08 -0.22
C ILE A 94 -0.16 -22.53 -0.60
N THR A 95 -1.26 -23.12 -0.15
CA THR A 95 -1.68 -24.47 -0.55
C THR A 95 -3.13 -24.47 -1.01
N VAL A 96 -3.46 -25.39 -1.93
CA VAL A 96 -4.81 -25.58 -2.48
C VAL A 96 -5.12 -27.07 -2.51
N ALA A 97 -6.35 -27.45 -2.17
CA ALA A 97 -6.77 -28.85 -2.21
C ALA A 97 -7.09 -29.29 -3.65
N THR A 98 -7.84 -28.46 -4.38
CA THR A 98 -8.16 -28.67 -5.80
C THR A 98 -8.12 -27.35 -6.56
N GLY A 99 -7.84 -27.43 -7.86
CA GLY A 99 -7.89 -26.30 -8.78
C GLY A 99 -7.12 -26.59 -10.07
N SER A 100 -7.49 -25.93 -11.15
CA SER A 100 -6.80 -26.05 -12.44
C SER A 100 -6.27 -24.69 -12.87
N ARG A 101 -4.99 -24.63 -13.27
CA ARG A 101 -4.39 -23.41 -13.86
C ARG A 101 -4.60 -22.18 -12.99
N LEU A 102 -4.06 -22.17 -11.77
CA LEU A 102 -4.34 -21.12 -10.79
C LEU A 102 -3.46 -19.87 -10.96
N MET A 103 -4.04 -18.73 -10.62
CA MET A 103 -3.37 -17.44 -10.44
C MET A 103 -3.70 -16.87 -9.07
N TYR A 104 -2.79 -16.08 -8.51
CA TYR A 104 -2.86 -15.57 -7.15
C TYR A 104 -2.60 -14.08 -7.08
N MET A 105 -3.18 -13.43 -6.08
CA MET A 105 -2.86 -12.06 -5.65
C MET A 105 -2.70 -12.04 -4.13
N ALA A 106 -1.91 -11.11 -3.61
CA ALA A 106 -1.74 -10.92 -2.17
C ALA A 106 -1.95 -9.45 -1.79
N ASP A 107 -2.62 -9.22 -0.67
CA ASP A 107 -2.68 -7.94 0.03
C ASP A 107 -2.05 -8.14 1.40
N PHE A 108 -0.96 -7.42 1.67
CA PHE A 108 -0.21 -7.53 2.92
C PHE A 108 -0.74 -6.62 4.03
N ASP A 109 -1.87 -5.93 3.83
CA ASP A 109 -2.45 -5.00 4.82
C ASP A 109 -1.50 -3.83 5.14
N ASP A 110 -0.66 -3.45 4.17
CA ASP A 110 0.28 -2.32 4.25
C ASP A 110 -0.22 -1.07 3.49
N ASN A 111 -1.55 -1.01 3.30
CA ASN A 111 -2.28 -0.05 2.47
C ASN A 111 -1.82 0.03 1.00
N ALA A 112 -1.08 -0.97 0.49
CA ALA A 112 -0.79 -1.05 -0.94
C ALA A 112 -1.93 -1.71 -1.73
N GLY A 113 -2.82 -2.44 -1.05
CA GLY A 113 -3.86 -3.25 -1.67
C GLY A 113 -3.29 -4.52 -2.30
N PHE A 114 -4.12 -5.20 -3.10
CA PHE A 114 -3.73 -6.41 -3.80
C PHE A 114 -2.66 -6.15 -4.88
N THR A 115 -1.70 -7.07 -4.96
CA THR A 115 -0.81 -7.20 -6.11
C THR A 115 -1.58 -7.51 -7.39
N SER A 116 -0.90 -7.38 -8.54
CA SER A 116 -1.42 -7.98 -9.76
C SER A 116 -1.41 -9.51 -9.66
N TYR A 117 -2.22 -10.16 -10.50
CA TYR A 117 -2.24 -11.61 -10.60
C TYR A 117 -0.86 -12.18 -11.00
N ASN A 118 -0.34 -13.08 -10.17
CA ASN A 118 0.98 -13.72 -10.31
C ASN A 118 2.11 -12.71 -10.53
N GLU A 119 2.05 -11.56 -9.85
CA GLU A 119 3.17 -10.64 -9.81
C GLU A 119 4.43 -11.36 -9.31
N THR A 120 5.59 -11.08 -9.91
CA THR A 120 6.84 -11.73 -9.52
C THR A 120 7.18 -11.42 -8.06
N GLY A 121 7.25 -12.45 -7.21
CA GLY A 121 7.54 -12.28 -5.79
C GLY A 121 6.34 -11.84 -4.96
N PHE A 122 5.10 -11.96 -5.47
CA PHE A 122 3.88 -11.63 -4.71
C PHE A 122 3.77 -12.35 -3.37
N GLU A 123 4.44 -13.50 -3.22
CA GLU A 123 4.50 -14.28 -2.00
C GLU A 123 5.39 -13.68 -0.91
N SER A 124 6.13 -12.60 -1.19
CA SER A 124 7.08 -12.00 -0.26
C SER A 124 6.94 -10.48 -0.19
N ARG A 125 6.98 -9.92 1.03
CA ARG A 125 6.92 -8.48 1.27
C ARG A 125 7.74 -8.08 2.48
N GLU A 126 8.53 -7.03 2.35
CA GLU A 126 9.20 -6.40 3.49
C GLU A 126 8.31 -5.34 4.12
N LEU A 127 8.05 -5.50 5.42
CA LEU A 127 7.18 -4.64 6.22
C LEU A 127 8.01 -3.84 7.22
N TYR A 128 7.74 -2.54 7.28
CA TYR A 128 8.57 -1.57 8.00
C TYR A 128 7.86 -0.95 9.20
N LEU A 129 6.53 -0.99 9.23
CA LEU A 129 5.73 -0.39 10.28
C LEU A 129 5.33 -1.46 11.31
N PRO A 130 5.37 -1.16 12.61
CA PRO A 130 4.77 -2.04 13.60
C PRO A 130 3.24 -2.04 13.42
N GLY A 131 2.60 -3.13 13.81
CA GLY A 131 1.16 -3.28 13.74
C GLY A 131 0.69 -4.72 13.64
N ASP A 132 -0.63 -4.87 13.70
CA ASP A 132 -1.32 -6.13 13.44
C ASP A 132 -1.59 -6.22 11.94
N TYR A 133 -1.06 -7.26 11.30
CA TYR A 133 -1.20 -7.47 9.87
C TYR A 133 -2.18 -8.59 9.58
N ARG A 134 -3.13 -8.34 8.67
CA ARG A 134 -4.06 -9.35 8.17
C ARG A 134 -3.87 -9.57 6.67
N VAL A 135 -2.89 -10.41 6.33
CA VAL A 135 -2.57 -10.71 4.94
C VAL A 135 -3.66 -11.56 4.29
N GLN A 136 -4.16 -11.10 3.15
CA GLN A 136 -5.18 -11.78 2.35
C GLN A 136 -4.57 -12.26 1.03
N VAL A 137 -4.78 -13.53 0.70
CA VAL A 137 -4.46 -14.09 -0.62
C VAL A 137 -5.76 -14.41 -1.33
N ALA A 138 -5.90 -13.93 -2.56
CA ALA A 138 -6.98 -14.35 -3.45
C ALA A 138 -6.41 -15.26 -4.54
N ALA A 139 -7.18 -16.26 -4.93
CA ALA A 139 -6.83 -17.19 -5.99
C ALA A 139 -8.01 -17.39 -6.95
N ASN A 140 -7.69 -17.53 -8.24
CA ASN A 140 -8.66 -17.81 -9.30
C ASN A 140 -8.01 -18.72 -10.36
N ASP A 141 -8.80 -19.29 -11.27
CA ASP A 141 -8.27 -19.93 -12.46
C ASP A 141 -7.81 -18.88 -13.50
N MET A 142 -6.91 -19.29 -14.39
CA MET A 142 -6.32 -18.41 -15.40
C MET A 142 -7.34 -17.81 -16.37
N ASP A 143 -8.51 -18.44 -16.49
CA ASP A 143 -9.57 -18.03 -17.40
C ASP A 143 -10.63 -17.16 -16.67
N LEU A 144 -10.45 -16.89 -15.37
CA LEU A 144 -11.40 -16.15 -14.51
C LEU A 144 -12.82 -16.72 -14.58
N SER A 145 -12.91 -18.04 -14.60
CA SER A 145 -14.17 -18.77 -14.77
C SER A 145 -15.03 -18.73 -13.50
N PHE A 146 -14.41 -18.51 -12.35
CA PHE A 146 -15.07 -18.44 -11.05
C PHE A 146 -14.85 -17.09 -10.35
N GLN A 147 -15.53 -16.90 -9.22
CA GLN A 147 -15.23 -15.80 -8.31
C GLN A 147 -13.96 -16.12 -7.52
N ASP A 148 -13.20 -15.09 -7.20
CA ASP A 148 -12.00 -15.18 -6.37
C ASP A 148 -12.30 -15.91 -5.06
N THR A 149 -11.45 -16.88 -4.74
CA THR A 149 -11.44 -17.54 -3.43
C THR A 149 -10.37 -16.90 -2.57
N TYR A 150 -10.70 -16.61 -1.31
CA TYR A 150 -9.81 -15.91 -0.39
C TYR A 150 -9.36 -16.80 0.76
N ALA A 151 -8.10 -16.63 1.15
CA ALA A 151 -7.55 -17.14 2.40
C ALA A 151 -6.82 -16.00 3.14
N VAL A 152 -6.74 -16.12 4.46
CA VAL A 152 -6.18 -15.07 5.32
C VAL A 152 -5.21 -15.69 6.31
N THR A 153 -4.10 -14.99 6.55
CA THR A 153 -3.17 -15.25 7.66
C THR A 153 -2.89 -13.93 8.38
N GLY A 154 -2.41 -14.00 9.62
CA GLY A 154 -2.13 -12.79 10.40
C GLY A 154 -0.99 -12.97 11.37
N PHE A 155 -0.30 -11.87 11.63
CA PHE A 155 0.87 -11.79 12.51
C PHE A 155 1.01 -10.37 13.07
N VAL A 156 1.85 -10.22 14.09
CA VAL A 156 2.10 -8.94 14.76
C VAL A 156 3.55 -8.57 14.59
N LEU A 157 3.79 -7.35 14.11
CA LEU A 157 5.12 -6.76 14.08
C LEU A 157 5.24 -5.69 15.16
N GLU A 158 6.28 -5.78 15.97
CA GLU A 158 6.65 -4.77 16.95
C GLU A 158 7.89 -4.01 16.49
N GLN A 159 8.12 -2.84 17.07
CA GLN A 159 9.31 -2.05 16.87
C GLN A 159 10.07 -1.94 18.19
N PRO A 160 11.40 -2.18 18.21
CA PRO A 160 12.19 -1.95 19.41
C PRO A 160 12.17 -0.46 19.79
N VAL A 161 12.23 -0.19 21.09
CA VAL A 161 12.30 1.18 21.61
C VAL A 161 13.62 1.82 21.19
N SER A 162 13.55 2.96 20.53
CA SER A 162 14.72 3.77 20.18
C SER A 162 14.36 5.25 20.10
N ASP A 163 15.36 6.13 20.01
CA ASP A 163 15.17 7.58 19.99
C ASP A 163 14.34 8.06 21.18
N VAL A 164 14.85 7.83 22.39
CA VAL A 164 14.23 8.27 23.64
C VAL A 164 14.89 9.54 24.13
N GLU A 165 14.09 10.57 24.36
CA GLU A 165 14.51 11.85 24.93
C GLU A 165 13.90 11.98 26.32
N ILE A 166 14.75 12.20 27.34
CA ILE A 166 14.32 12.39 28.73
C ILE A 166 14.73 13.80 29.13
N LEU A 167 13.74 14.62 29.48
CA LEU A 167 13.95 15.98 29.96
C LEU A 167 13.40 16.07 31.39
N CYS A 168 14.28 16.21 32.36
CA CYS A 168 13.91 16.40 33.76
C CYS A 168 14.18 17.84 34.21
N ASP A 169 13.40 18.31 35.18
CA ASP A 169 13.71 19.55 35.89
C ASP A 169 15.10 19.45 36.54
N PRO A 170 15.97 20.48 36.38
CA PRO A 170 17.37 20.40 36.81
C PRO A 170 17.53 20.41 38.33
N ALA A 171 16.56 20.98 39.05
CA ALA A 171 16.48 21.00 40.50
C ALA A 171 15.05 21.34 40.93
N PHE A 172 14.62 20.80 42.07
CA PHE A 172 13.35 21.10 42.71
C PHE A 172 13.57 21.33 44.20
N ALA A 173 12.72 22.14 44.85
CA ALA A 173 12.88 22.41 46.27
C ALA A 173 12.56 21.15 47.10
N THR A 174 13.01 21.14 48.35
CA THR A 174 12.63 20.08 49.27
C THR A 174 11.11 20.12 49.46
N HIS A 175 10.45 18.96 49.24
CA HIS A 175 8.99 18.76 49.32
C HIS A 175 8.18 19.30 48.11
N GLU A 176 8.83 19.56 46.98
CA GLU A 176 8.16 19.79 45.70
C GLU A 176 8.27 18.55 44.78
N GLU A 177 7.29 18.39 43.89
CA GLU A 177 7.31 17.34 42.86
C GLU A 177 8.21 17.77 41.70
N GLY A 178 9.18 16.94 41.33
CA GLY A 178 9.99 17.12 40.12
C GLY A 178 9.35 16.44 38.93
N ARG A 179 9.39 17.06 37.75
CA ARG A 179 8.83 16.48 36.53
C ARG A 179 9.93 15.99 35.60
N CYS A 180 9.73 14.81 35.03
CA CYS A 180 10.50 14.31 33.90
C CYS A 180 9.53 14.03 32.74
N GLU A 181 9.80 14.61 31.58
CA GLU A 181 9.10 14.32 30.34
C GLU A 181 9.91 13.30 29.54
N VAL A 182 9.29 12.17 29.23
CA VAL A 182 9.90 11.10 28.43
C VAL A 182 9.21 11.09 27.08
N THR A 183 9.95 11.41 26.02
CA THR A 183 9.49 11.36 24.65
C THR A 183 10.12 10.17 23.96
N VAL A 184 9.30 9.21 23.53
CA VAL A 184 9.74 8.05 22.75
C VAL A 184 9.34 8.27 21.30
N TRP A 185 10.31 8.33 20.39
CA TRP A 185 10.02 8.54 18.97
C TRP A 185 9.86 7.23 18.17
N ARG A 186 10.38 6.10 18.68
CA ARG A 186 10.23 4.77 18.07
C ARG A 186 10.00 3.69 19.11
N GLY A 187 9.12 2.76 18.78
CA GLY A 187 8.74 1.63 19.63
C GLY A 187 7.26 1.30 19.47
N SER A 188 6.86 0.11 19.90
CA SER A 188 5.45 -0.30 19.97
C SER A 188 5.22 -1.12 21.22
N ASN A 189 3.98 -1.23 21.66
CA ASN A 189 3.60 -1.91 22.90
C ASN A 189 4.40 -1.36 24.09
N LEU A 190 4.52 -0.03 24.15
CA LEU A 190 5.38 0.64 25.11
C LEU A 190 4.89 0.45 26.55
N LYS A 191 5.84 0.15 27.44
CA LYS A 191 5.65 0.16 28.89
C LYS A 191 6.72 1.04 29.53
N LEU A 192 6.28 2.02 30.32
CA LEU A 192 7.17 2.87 31.09
C LEU A 192 7.38 2.26 32.47
N ASP A 193 8.64 2.14 32.87
CA ASP A 193 9.08 1.76 34.21
C ASP A 193 10.24 2.68 34.59
N ALA A 194 10.29 3.12 35.85
CA ALA A 194 11.29 4.05 36.33
C ALA A 194 11.78 3.62 37.71
N THR A 195 13.10 3.59 37.88
CA THR A 195 13.74 3.30 39.16
C THR A 195 14.59 4.47 39.59
N PHE A 196 14.37 4.95 40.82
CA PHE A 196 15.19 5.97 41.45
C PHE A 196 15.96 5.34 42.61
N PRO A 197 17.31 5.40 42.65
CA PRO A 197 18.11 4.66 43.62
C PRO A 197 17.75 4.91 45.10
N ASP A 198 17.30 6.11 45.43
CA ASP A 198 17.06 6.56 46.82
C ASP A 198 15.57 6.80 47.13
N ARG A 199 14.65 6.32 46.28
CA ARG A 199 13.20 6.51 46.47
C ARG A 199 12.45 5.19 46.42
N SER A 200 11.33 5.14 47.13
CA SER A 200 10.44 3.99 47.06
C SER A 200 9.59 4.07 45.80
N GLU A 201 9.13 2.92 45.28
CA GLU A 201 8.26 2.84 44.12
C GLU A 201 6.95 3.63 44.31
N PHE A 202 6.51 3.82 45.57
CA PHE A 202 5.33 4.61 45.93
C PHE A 202 5.53 6.13 45.78
N ASP A 203 6.78 6.60 45.68
CA ASP A 203 7.10 8.01 45.47
C ASP A 203 7.12 8.38 43.97
N ILE A 204 6.84 7.43 43.08
CA ILE A 204 6.96 7.58 41.63
C ILE A 204 5.56 7.48 41.01
N HIS A 205 5.13 8.56 40.37
CA HIS A 205 3.93 8.56 39.55
C HIS A 205 4.31 8.37 38.08
N LEU A 206 3.83 7.29 37.46
CA LEU A 206 4.04 7.01 36.05
C LEU A 206 2.71 7.10 35.30
N ASP A 207 2.66 8.02 34.34
CA ASP A 207 1.57 8.08 33.38
C ASP A 207 1.71 6.95 32.35
N PRO A 208 0.60 6.38 31.86
CA PRO A 208 0.63 5.45 30.74
C PRO A 208 1.30 6.10 29.52
N ILE A 209 2.24 5.39 28.92
CA ILE A 209 2.85 5.81 27.66
C ILE A 209 2.08 5.19 26.49
N ALA A 210 1.74 6.01 25.50
CA ALA A 210 1.14 5.56 24.26
C ALA A 210 2.23 5.29 23.21
N ASP A 211 1.95 4.38 22.29
CA ASP A 211 2.83 4.14 21.15
C ASP A 211 2.95 5.40 20.27
N PRO A 212 4.12 5.65 19.65
CA PRO A 212 4.31 6.78 18.75
C PRO A 212 3.36 6.69 17.56
N ILE A 213 2.69 7.80 17.25
CA ILE A 213 1.79 7.87 16.10
C ILE A 213 2.62 7.91 14.82
N VAL A 214 2.44 6.92 13.95
CA VAL A 214 3.03 6.90 12.61
C VAL A 214 2.07 7.59 11.64
N SER A 215 2.55 8.65 10.99
CA SER A 215 1.82 9.32 9.90
C SER A 215 2.59 9.18 8.59
N MET A 216 1.90 8.72 7.55
CA MET A 216 2.42 8.68 6.17
C MET A 216 1.77 9.79 5.35
N ALA A 217 2.52 10.35 4.41
CA ALA A 217 1.99 11.31 3.46
C ALA A 217 2.41 10.96 2.03
N GLY A 218 1.49 11.13 1.09
CA GLY A 218 1.69 10.77 -0.30
C GLY A 218 0.41 10.20 -0.92
N TRP A 219 0.50 9.82 -2.18
CA TRP A 219 -0.59 9.11 -2.86
C TRP A 219 -0.42 7.60 -2.66
N TRP A 220 -1.50 6.96 -2.23
CA TRP A 220 -1.55 5.51 -2.02
C TRP A 220 -1.56 4.74 -3.34
N VAL A 221 -2.02 5.37 -4.42
CA VAL A 221 -2.00 4.82 -5.78
C VAL A 221 -0.83 5.45 -6.55
N PRO A 222 0.01 4.67 -7.25
CA PRO A 222 1.06 5.20 -8.11
C PRO A 222 0.45 6.16 -9.14
N GLN A 223 0.73 7.45 -8.99
CA GLN A 223 0.46 8.42 -10.05
C GLN A 223 1.80 8.95 -10.58
N PRO A 224 1.88 9.25 -11.88
CA PRO A 224 3.09 9.82 -12.46
C PRO A 224 3.44 11.13 -11.75
N LEU A 225 4.65 11.16 -11.17
CA LEU A 225 5.20 12.35 -10.56
C LEU A 225 5.35 13.46 -11.61
N VAL A 226 5.09 14.70 -11.19
CA VAL A 226 5.30 15.86 -12.07
C VAL A 226 6.81 16.09 -12.20
N THR A 227 7.31 16.02 -13.43
CA THR A 227 8.70 16.35 -13.75
C THR A 227 8.89 17.85 -13.76
N ALA A 228 9.79 18.36 -12.92
CA ALA A 228 10.22 19.76 -12.97
C ALA A 228 11.34 19.96 -14.00
N SER A 229 12.21 18.95 -14.14
CA SER A 229 13.29 18.86 -15.11
C SER A 229 13.73 17.40 -15.26
N ALA A 230 14.67 17.11 -16.17
CA ALA A 230 15.22 15.76 -16.35
C ALA A 230 15.83 15.25 -15.03
N GLY A 231 15.21 14.23 -14.42
CA GLY A 231 15.68 13.60 -13.19
C GLY A 231 15.22 14.26 -11.88
N VAL A 232 14.44 15.35 -11.93
CA VAL A 232 13.86 15.99 -10.73
C VAL A 232 12.34 15.84 -10.74
N TYR A 233 11.85 15.10 -9.77
CA TYR A 233 10.43 14.86 -9.56
C TYR A 233 9.95 15.67 -8.36
N LEU A 234 8.86 16.42 -8.52
CA LEU A 234 8.26 17.18 -7.43
C LEU A 234 7.03 16.46 -6.89
N MET A 235 7.05 16.15 -5.59
CA MET A 235 5.83 15.86 -4.86
C MET A 235 5.12 17.18 -4.57
N ARG A 236 3.82 17.28 -4.92
CA ARG A 236 3.10 18.55 -4.94
C ARG A 236 3.05 19.23 -3.56
N TYR A 237 2.82 18.47 -2.49
CA TYR A 237 3.10 18.80 -1.09
C TYR A 237 2.53 17.66 -0.20
N ALA A 238 3.04 17.53 1.02
CA ALA A 238 2.51 16.68 2.08
C ALA A 238 2.39 17.55 3.33
N LEU A 239 1.21 17.59 3.93
CA LEU A 239 0.95 18.38 5.14
C LEU A 239 0.91 17.45 6.35
N PHE A 240 1.73 17.75 7.36
CA PHE A 240 1.73 17.06 8.64
C PHE A 240 1.16 18.03 9.69
N ASN A 241 0.14 17.59 10.41
CA ASN A 241 -0.53 18.41 11.44
C ASN A 241 0.11 18.27 12.82
N THR A 242 1.14 17.44 12.94
CA THR A 242 1.85 17.15 14.17
C THR A 242 3.34 17.33 13.95
N ILE A 243 4.04 17.83 14.97
CA ILE A 243 5.50 17.85 14.97
C ILE A 243 5.98 16.41 14.99
N GLY A 244 6.94 16.07 14.14
CA GLY A 244 7.42 14.70 13.99
C GLY A 244 8.82 14.62 13.39
N LYS A 245 9.44 13.45 13.51
CA LYS A 245 10.67 13.07 12.81
C LYS A 245 10.31 12.28 11.55
N ILE A 246 11.07 12.47 10.47
CA ILE A 246 10.88 11.70 9.23
C ILE A 246 11.75 10.45 9.34
N TYR A 247 11.11 9.29 9.38
CA TYR A 247 11.79 8.01 9.57
C TYR A 247 11.99 7.20 8.30
N GLY A 248 11.24 7.50 7.25
CA GLY A 248 11.50 6.94 5.93
C GLY A 248 10.52 7.42 4.88
N TRP A 249 10.67 6.85 3.70
CA TRP A 249 9.84 7.16 2.54
C TRP A 249 9.57 5.88 1.74
N ARG A 250 8.43 5.86 1.05
CA ARG A 250 8.03 4.79 0.14
C ARG A 250 7.85 5.33 -1.26
N LEU A 251 8.51 4.72 -2.25
CA LEU A 251 8.39 5.12 -3.65
C LEU A 251 8.21 3.89 -4.55
N HIS A 252 7.31 4.01 -5.52
CA HIS A 252 7.17 3.05 -6.61
C HIS A 252 8.00 3.53 -7.80
N VAL A 253 8.93 2.72 -8.26
CA VAL A 253 9.85 3.08 -9.36
C VAL A 253 9.85 2.01 -10.45
N ASN A 254 9.82 2.44 -11.71
CA ASN A 254 9.93 1.53 -12.86
C ASN A 254 11.39 1.26 -13.25
N VAL A 255 12.31 2.14 -12.85
CA VAL A 255 13.74 2.04 -13.18
C VAL A 255 14.54 2.16 -11.88
N PRO A 256 15.38 1.17 -11.55
CA PRO A 256 16.26 1.25 -10.40
C PRO A 256 17.28 2.37 -10.55
N GLY A 257 17.55 3.09 -9.47
CA GLY A 257 18.57 4.14 -9.44
C GLY A 257 18.65 4.84 -8.09
N PRO A 258 19.71 5.64 -7.86
CA PRO A 258 19.82 6.44 -6.66
C PRO A 258 18.78 7.58 -6.66
N ILE A 259 18.20 7.85 -5.50
CA ILE A 259 17.29 8.97 -5.28
C ILE A 259 17.85 9.86 -4.19
N ASP A 260 17.94 11.17 -4.46
CA ASP A 260 18.22 12.18 -3.45
C ASP A 260 16.88 12.77 -2.98
N LEU A 261 16.56 12.63 -1.70
CA LEU A 261 15.39 13.30 -1.10
C LEU A 261 15.77 14.71 -0.67
N MET A 262 15.01 15.71 -1.13
CA MET A 262 15.15 17.09 -0.70
C MET A 262 13.89 17.52 0.05
N ILE A 263 14.01 17.73 1.36
CA ILE A 263 12.94 18.27 2.20
C ILE A 263 13.10 19.79 2.21
N LEU A 264 12.04 20.49 1.79
CA LEU A 264 12.02 21.95 1.74
C LEU A 264 11.16 22.48 2.88
N SER A 265 11.80 23.19 3.81
CA SER A 265 11.06 23.99 4.80
C SER A 265 10.62 25.31 4.17
N PRO A 266 9.39 25.78 4.40
CA PRO A 266 8.99 27.11 3.99
C PRO A 266 9.89 28.16 4.65
N TYR A 267 10.39 29.11 3.84
CA TYR A 267 11.24 30.20 4.33
C TYR A 267 10.50 31.53 4.18
N CYS A 268 10.47 32.30 5.27
CA CYS A 268 9.91 33.64 5.30
C CYS A 268 11.00 34.63 5.70
N ASN A 269 11.28 35.61 4.83
CA ASN A 269 12.26 36.64 5.11
C ASN A 269 11.70 37.64 6.15
N ALA A 270 12.19 37.59 7.38
CA ALA A 270 11.76 38.44 8.51
C ALA A 270 10.26 38.37 8.86
N MET A 271 9.61 37.25 8.53
CA MET A 271 8.19 36.96 8.77
C MET A 271 8.04 35.55 9.36
N SER A 272 6.91 35.25 9.98
CA SER A 272 6.56 33.89 10.42
C SER A 272 5.73 33.20 9.33
N TYR A 273 6.04 31.94 9.06
CA TYR A 273 5.20 31.12 8.19
C TYR A 273 4.00 30.59 8.99
N CYS A 274 2.78 30.87 8.53
CA CYS A 274 1.56 30.40 9.18
C CYS A 274 1.04 29.16 8.45
N PHE A 275 1.08 28.01 9.11
CA PHE A 275 0.74 26.71 8.53
C PHE A 275 -0.75 26.61 8.16
N GLU A 276 -1.62 27.28 8.93
CA GLU A 276 -3.07 27.27 8.76
C GLU A 276 -3.51 27.95 7.45
N THR A 277 -2.71 28.91 6.98
CA THR A 277 -3.02 29.70 5.77
C THR A 277 -2.01 29.50 4.64
N ASN A 278 -0.93 28.75 4.87
CA ASN A 278 0.15 28.50 3.92
C ASN A 278 0.74 29.84 3.38
N ARG A 279 0.98 30.81 4.28
CA ARG A 279 1.45 32.17 3.94
C ARG A 279 2.47 32.68 4.94
N CYS A 280 3.43 33.47 4.45
CA CYS A 280 4.28 34.29 5.30
C CYS A 280 3.48 35.50 5.80
N GLN A 281 3.44 35.70 7.12
CA GLN A 281 2.81 36.86 7.73
C GLN A 281 3.75 37.49 8.77
N THR A 282 3.47 38.72 9.17
CA THR A 282 4.25 39.40 10.22
C THR A 282 4.21 38.61 11.53
N SER A 283 5.32 38.53 12.24
CA SER A 283 5.43 37.74 13.47
C SER A 283 4.30 38.09 14.47
N GLY A 284 3.55 37.07 14.92
CA GLY A 284 2.39 37.23 15.81
C GLY A 284 1.03 37.43 15.12
N SER A 285 0.98 37.42 13.79
CA SER A 285 -0.29 37.50 13.02
C SER A 285 -0.83 36.16 12.51
N CYS A 286 -0.09 35.07 12.72
CA CYS A 286 -0.64 33.73 12.54
C CYS A 286 -1.78 33.55 13.56
N LEU A 287 -2.95 33.14 13.09
CA LEU A 287 -4.08 32.88 13.97
C LEU A 287 -3.70 31.73 14.92
N SER A 288 -3.44 32.04 16.19
CA SER A 288 -3.42 31.03 17.25
C SER A 288 -4.87 30.59 17.52
N SER A 289 -5.47 29.86 16.58
CA SER A 289 -6.76 29.23 16.83
C SER A 289 -6.51 27.83 17.38
N ASN A 290 -6.70 27.72 18.69
CA ASN A 290 -6.91 26.49 19.45
C ASN A 290 -7.27 25.30 18.55
N LEU A 291 -6.36 24.33 18.52
CA LEU A 291 -6.47 23.04 17.86
C LEU A 291 -7.74 22.31 18.32
N THR A 292 -8.76 22.23 17.47
CA THR A 292 -9.66 21.06 17.36
C THR A 292 -10.46 21.14 16.05
N ASN A 293 -10.17 20.23 15.11
CA ASN A 293 -11.05 19.67 14.08
C ASN A 293 -12.06 20.58 13.37
N GLN A 294 -11.84 20.96 12.09
CA GLN A 294 -12.88 20.95 11.04
C GLN A 294 -12.29 20.76 9.63
N HIS A 295 -12.91 19.83 8.88
CA HIS A 295 -12.57 19.36 7.53
C HIS A 295 -12.92 20.37 6.40
N MET A 296 -12.18 20.31 5.29
CA MET A 296 -12.47 21.05 4.04
C MET A 296 -13.29 20.19 3.06
N SER A 297 -14.47 20.67 2.66
CA SER A 297 -15.34 20.13 1.60
C SER A 297 -15.84 21.31 0.76
N THR A 298 -15.77 21.23 -0.57
CA THR A 298 -16.00 22.38 -1.46
C THR A 298 -16.91 22.05 -2.65
N GLN A 299 -18.15 22.55 -2.63
CA GLN A 299 -18.95 22.83 -3.84
C GLN A 299 -19.05 24.35 -4.02
N CYS A 300 -18.83 24.83 -5.25
CA CYS A 300 -18.92 26.24 -5.63
C CYS A 300 -20.26 26.59 -6.27
N SER A 301 -20.73 27.84 -6.11
CA SER A 301 -21.87 28.40 -6.83
C SER A 301 -21.67 28.39 -8.35
N SER A 302 -22.76 28.41 -9.12
CA SER A 302 -22.80 28.19 -10.59
C SER A 302 -22.02 29.20 -11.45
N SER A 303 -21.45 30.25 -10.87
CA SER A 303 -20.67 31.28 -11.56
C SER A 303 -19.23 31.42 -11.06
N ASP A 304 -18.81 30.65 -10.06
CA ASP A 304 -17.47 30.71 -9.49
C ASP A 304 -16.60 29.54 -9.95
N VAL A 305 -15.29 29.80 -10.07
CA VAL A 305 -14.24 28.84 -10.40
C VAL A 305 -13.46 28.50 -9.13
N PHE A 306 -13.31 27.22 -8.84
CA PHE A 306 -12.48 26.75 -7.72
C PHE A 306 -10.98 27.00 -8.01
N CYS A 307 -10.35 27.90 -7.25
CA CYS A 307 -8.94 28.19 -7.40
C CYS A 307 -8.09 27.27 -6.52
N MET A 308 -7.44 26.30 -7.18
CA MET A 308 -6.58 25.25 -6.59
C MET A 308 -5.48 25.76 -5.64
N GLN A 309 -5.11 27.04 -5.71
CA GLN A 309 -4.07 27.65 -4.88
C GLN A 309 -4.57 28.07 -3.49
N ASN A 310 -5.89 28.23 -3.33
CA ASN A 310 -6.54 28.79 -2.14
C ASN A 310 -7.71 27.93 -1.62
N GLU A 311 -7.95 26.76 -2.23
CA GLU A 311 -9.01 25.82 -1.86
C GLU A 311 -10.42 26.47 -1.69
N LYS A 312 -10.71 27.49 -2.50
CA LYS A 312 -11.96 28.26 -2.48
C LYS A 312 -12.43 28.62 -3.89
N CYS A 313 -13.71 28.94 -3.99
CA CYS A 313 -14.39 29.40 -5.19
C CYS A 313 -14.19 30.92 -5.37
N PHE A 314 -13.77 31.35 -6.56
CA PHE A 314 -13.62 32.76 -6.95
C PHE A 314 -14.17 33.00 -8.36
N SER A 315 -14.59 34.22 -8.66
CA SER A 315 -15.05 34.60 -10.00
C SER A 315 -13.96 34.53 -11.08
N SER A 316 -12.69 34.73 -10.72
CA SER A 316 -11.51 34.39 -11.54
C SER A 316 -10.26 34.24 -10.66
N CYS A 317 -9.32 33.37 -11.04
CA CYS A 317 -8.14 33.09 -10.20
C CYS A 317 -7.07 34.19 -10.34
N PRO A 318 -6.64 34.83 -9.24
CA PRO A 318 -5.60 35.86 -9.30
C PRO A 318 -4.25 35.27 -9.73
N THR A 319 -3.46 36.06 -10.46
CA THR A 319 -2.12 35.66 -10.93
C THR A 319 -1.12 35.54 -9.77
N PRO A 320 -0.22 34.55 -9.82
CA PRO A 320 0.67 34.25 -8.70
C PRO A 320 1.82 35.29 -8.58
N PRO A 321 2.20 35.73 -7.37
CA PRO A 321 3.58 36.14 -7.13
C PRO A 321 4.49 34.90 -7.16
N ALA A 322 5.66 35.03 -7.77
CA ALA A 322 6.59 33.94 -8.06
C ALA A 322 6.95 33.12 -6.80
N ARG A 323 6.66 31.81 -6.80
CA ARG A 323 6.98 30.89 -5.69
C ARG A 323 8.43 30.40 -5.67
N TYR A 324 9.22 30.63 -6.73
CA TYR A 324 10.66 30.45 -6.75
C TYR A 324 11.28 31.53 -7.64
N GLY A 325 12.11 32.41 -7.05
CA GLY A 325 12.80 33.46 -7.80
C GLY A 325 13.84 32.91 -8.77
N THR A 326 13.97 33.51 -9.94
CA THR A 326 14.91 33.18 -11.04
C THR A 326 16.38 33.50 -10.72
N THR A 327 16.78 33.46 -9.45
CA THR A 327 18.19 33.61 -9.06
C THR A 327 18.81 32.24 -8.94
N THR A 328 19.79 31.99 -9.80
CA THR A 328 20.86 30.98 -9.65
C THR A 328 21.09 30.66 -8.18
N ILE A 329 20.97 29.38 -7.81
CA ILE A 329 21.18 28.88 -6.44
C ILE A 329 22.62 29.19 -6.04
N ASN A 330 22.82 30.35 -5.44
CA ASN A 330 24.03 30.78 -4.75
C ASN A 330 23.57 31.24 -3.36
N GLY A 331 23.27 30.26 -2.49
CA GLY A 331 22.81 30.53 -1.13
C GLY A 331 22.65 29.23 -0.34
N LYS A 332 23.26 29.19 0.84
CA LYS A 332 23.49 28.00 1.68
C LYS A 332 22.19 27.26 2.03
N LEU A 333 22.14 25.97 1.68
CA LEU A 333 21.10 25.01 2.05
C LEU A 333 21.46 24.31 3.38
N CYS A 334 20.56 24.34 4.36
CA CYS A 334 20.51 23.43 5.50
C CYS A 334 19.13 22.74 5.43
N SER A 335 18.93 21.43 5.50
CA SER A 335 19.79 20.27 5.73
C SER A 335 19.65 19.30 4.55
N ARG A 336 20.78 18.80 4.02
CA ARG A 336 20.77 17.67 3.10
C ARG A 336 20.76 16.40 3.95
N VAL A 337 19.63 15.72 4.04
CA VAL A 337 19.63 14.36 4.57
C VAL A 337 20.10 13.44 3.44
N ARG A 338 21.33 12.94 3.54
CA ARG A 338 21.84 11.92 2.61
C ARG A 338 21.39 10.55 3.12
N GLY A 339 20.27 10.06 2.62
CA GLY A 339 20.03 8.61 2.60
C GLY A 339 20.48 8.07 1.24
N GLN A 340 21.56 7.29 1.18
CA GLN A 340 21.92 6.57 -0.05
C GLN A 340 21.10 5.28 -0.14
N GLY A 341 19.96 5.33 -0.83
CA GLY A 341 19.19 4.14 -1.20
C GLY A 341 19.58 3.64 -2.59
N SER A 342 19.94 2.36 -2.71
CA SER A 342 20.09 1.68 -4.00
C SER A 342 18.81 0.89 -4.30
N LEU A 343 18.01 1.35 -5.24
CA LEU A 343 16.80 0.64 -5.67
C LEU A 343 17.21 -0.48 -6.65
N THR A 344 16.66 -1.68 -6.49
CA THR A 344 16.86 -2.82 -7.40
C THR A 344 15.62 -3.04 -8.26
N ASN A 345 15.71 -3.82 -9.34
CA ASN A 345 14.61 -3.98 -10.29
C ASN A 345 13.68 -5.12 -9.85
N GLN A 346 12.72 -4.81 -8.97
CA GLN A 346 11.50 -5.60 -8.78
C GLN A 346 10.34 -4.62 -8.58
N SER A 347 9.13 -4.98 -8.98
CA SER A 347 7.91 -4.14 -8.92
C SER A 347 7.45 -3.76 -7.49
N ASN A 348 8.35 -3.88 -6.51
CA ASN A 348 8.09 -3.69 -5.11
C ASN A 348 8.18 -2.22 -4.68
N ASN A 349 7.33 -1.88 -3.72
CA ASN A 349 7.38 -0.60 -3.04
C ASN A 349 8.58 -0.60 -2.08
N TYR A 350 9.58 0.24 -2.35
CA TYR A 350 10.78 0.31 -1.54
C TYR A 350 10.59 1.31 -0.40
N TRP A 351 10.85 0.88 0.84
CA TRP A 351 10.97 1.75 2.00
C TRP A 351 12.45 1.94 2.34
N HIS A 352 12.88 3.17 2.57
CA HIS A 352 14.25 3.44 3.04
C HIS A 352 14.22 4.18 4.38
N PRO A 353 15.00 3.74 5.38
CA PRO A 353 15.17 4.49 6.61
C PRO A 353 15.94 5.78 6.33
N VAL A 354 15.63 6.82 7.09
CA VAL A 354 16.42 8.06 7.12
C VAL A 354 17.52 7.90 8.16
N ASP A 355 18.78 8.01 7.75
CA ASP A 355 19.95 8.05 8.65
C ASP A 355 20.07 9.39 9.38
#